data_AF-A0A2N1D976-F1
#
_entry.id   AF-A0A2N1D976-F1
#
_cell.length_a   1.000
_cell.length_b   1.000
_cell.length_c   1.000
_cell.angle_alpha   90.00
_cell.angle_beta   90.00
_cell.angle_gamma   90.00
#
_symmetry.space_group_name_H-M   'P 1'
#
loop_
_entity.id
_entity.type
_entity.pdbx_description
1 polymer ?
#
loop_
_entity_poly.entity_id
_entity_poly.type
_entity_poly.pdbx_seq_one_letter_code
_entity_poly.pdbx_strand_id
1 'polypeptide(L)'
;MHLKFHAEEVCYSEALGGDIIQVSFQEKPDPEIDYDKKNNLLSPPIKYIGFSACYEFPPFTTSVDWCDGENDDGGELIKKIELTETNLKLVLENNYSFEVNFKTDDITFQKIKSFLLGANS
;
A
#
# COMPACT_ATOMS: atom_id res chain seq x y z
N MET A 1 1.17 -10.58 -13.92
CA MET A 1 0.35 -10.89 -12.72
C MET A 1 -0.90 -10.02 -12.70
N HIS A 2 -2.00 -10.51 -12.15
CA HIS A 2 -3.19 -9.70 -11.84
C HIS A 2 -3.70 -10.08 -10.44
N LEU A 3 -3.65 -9.13 -9.49
CA LEU A 3 -4.04 -9.36 -8.11
C LEU A 3 -5.30 -8.58 -7.78
N LYS A 4 -6.32 -9.27 -7.28
CA LYS A 4 -7.59 -8.67 -6.89
C LYS A 4 -7.99 -9.14 -5.50
N PHE A 5 -8.25 -8.20 -4.60
CA PHE A 5 -8.65 -8.52 -3.23
C PHE A 5 -9.48 -7.39 -2.61
N HIS A 6 -10.06 -7.69 -1.44
CA HIS A 6 -10.69 -6.69 -0.59
C HIS A 6 -9.74 -6.39 0.57
N ALA A 7 -9.36 -5.13 0.75
CA ALA A 7 -8.55 -4.71 1.87
C ALA A 7 -9.45 -4.40 3.07
N GLU A 8 -9.26 -5.16 4.15
CA GLU A 8 -9.91 -4.92 5.45
C GLU A 8 -9.21 -3.81 6.23
N GLU A 9 -7.93 -3.56 5.94
CA GLU A 9 -7.15 -2.48 6.54
C GLU A 9 -6.57 -1.56 5.47
N VAL A 10 -6.74 -0.26 5.70
CA VAL A 10 -6.18 0.81 4.87
C VAL A 10 -5.45 1.78 5.78
N CYS A 11 -4.15 1.92 5.56
CA CYS A 11 -3.29 2.75 6.40
C CYS A 11 -2.64 3.86 5.60
N TYR A 12 -2.51 5.02 6.25
CA TYR A 12 -1.69 6.13 5.82
C TYR A 12 -0.81 6.55 7.00
N SER A 13 0.49 6.59 6.81
CA SER A 13 1.44 7.02 7.83
C SER A 13 2.45 8.02 7.26
N GLU A 14 2.88 8.93 8.13
CA GLU A 14 3.94 9.90 7.90
C GLU A 14 5.01 9.71 8.97
N ALA A 15 6.27 9.73 8.56
CA ALA A 15 7.41 9.75 9.45
C ALA A 15 8.34 10.91 9.10
N LEU A 16 9.21 11.27 10.04
CA LEU A 16 10.18 12.36 9.89
C LEU A 16 9.55 13.69 9.46
N GLY A 17 8.39 14.04 10.04
CA GLY A 17 7.72 15.29 9.71
C GLY A 17 7.07 15.33 8.32
N GLY A 18 6.86 14.18 7.69
CA GLY A 18 6.25 14.07 6.36
C GLY A 18 7.25 13.76 5.24
N ASP A 19 8.54 13.66 5.57
CA ASP A 19 9.58 13.30 4.60
C ASP A 19 9.48 11.84 4.16
N ILE A 20 8.84 10.98 4.95
CA ILE A 20 8.53 9.60 4.55
C ILE A 20 7.03 9.42 4.65
N ILE A 21 6.41 9.05 3.53
CA ILE A 21 4.98 8.72 3.45
C ILE A 21 4.86 7.25 3.09
N GLN A 22 3.99 6.54 3.80
CA GLN A 22 3.61 5.17 3.47
C GLN A 22 2.09 5.02 3.43
N VAL A 23 1.63 4.27 2.44
CA VAL A 23 0.23 3.87 2.29
C VAL A 23 0.18 2.37 2.08
N SER A 24 -0.73 1.67 2.76
CA SER A 24 -0.95 0.25 2.54
C SER A 24 -2.43 -0.11 2.48
N PHE A 25 -2.72 -1.13 1.68
CA PHE A 25 -4.02 -1.79 1.60
C PHE A 25 -3.79 -3.28 1.84
N GLN A 26 -4.32 -3.82 2.94
CA GLN A 26 -4.06 -5.19 3.38
C GLN A 26 -5.34 -6.02 3.40
N GLU A 27 -5.30 -7.24 2.86
CA GLU A 27 -6.45 -8.16 2.85
C GLU A 27 -6.98 -8.46 4.25
N LYS A 28 -6.10 -8.44 5.25
CA LYS A 28 -6.43 -8.57 6.67
C LYS A 28 -5.60 -7.59 7.48
N PRO A 29 -6.06 -7.18 8.67
CA PRO A 29 -5.22 -6.44 9.61
C PRO A 29 -3.98 -7.26 9.96
N ASP A 30 -2.86 -6.58 10.21
CA ASP A 30 -1.67 -7.25 10.73
C ASP A 30 -2.01 -7.84 12.10
N PRO A 31 -1.86 -9.16 12.31
CA PRO A 31 -2.12 -9.76 13.61
C PRO A 31 -1.22 -9.16 14.67
N GLU A 32 -1.80 -8.71 15.79
CA GLU A 32 -1.03 -8.28 16.95
C GLU A 32 -0.02 -9.37 17.34
N ILE A 33 1.27 -9.07 17.16
CA ILE A 33 2.35 -9.97 17.55
C ILE A 33 2.41 -9.97 19.08
N ASP A 34 1.87 -11.03 19.69
CA ASP A 34 2.02 -11.30 21.11
C ASP A 34 3.44 -11.82 21.36
N TYR A 35 4.37 -10.91 21.61
CA TYR A 35 5.79 -11.20 21.89
C TYR A 35 6.01 -12.10 23.12
N ASP A 36 5.00 -12.28 23.98
CA ASP A 36 5.08 -13.16 25.16
C ASP A 36 4.74 -14.62 24.83
N LYS A 37 4.12 -14.90 23.67
CA LYS A 37 3.85 -16.27 23.21
C LYS A 37 5.07 -16.86 22.51
N LYS A 38 5.72 -17.84 23.16
CA LYS A 38 6.86 -18.63 22.64
C LYS A 38 6.63 -19.35 21.29
N ASN A 39 5.41 -19.38 20.76
CA ASN A 39 5.09 -19.88 19.43
C ASN A 39 4.74 -18.71 18.51
N ASN A 40 5.76 -17.93 18.14
CA ASN A 40 5.69 -17.00 17.01
C ASN A 40 5.61 -17.82 15.72
N LEU A 41 4.47 -18.46 15.47
CA LEU A 41 4.11 -18.84 14.11
C LEU A 41 3.94 -17.52 13.38
N LEU A 42 4.93 -17.19 12.54
CA LEU A 42 4.80 -16.10 11.58
C LEU A 42 3.44 -16.27 10.90
N SER A 43 2.60 -15.25 11.04
CA SER A 43 1.29 -15.26 10.42
C SER A 43 1.47 -15.50 8.91
N PRO A 44 0.58 -16.27 8.29
CA PRO A 44 0.70 -16.54 6.86
C PRO A 44 0.74 -15.21 6.09
N PRO A 45 1.55 -15.12 5.02
CA PRO A 45 1.59 -13.92 4.19
C PRO A 45 0.17 -13.57 3.73
N ILE A 46 -0.21 -12.30 3.93
CA ILE A 46 -1.50 -11.77 3.53
C ILE A 46 -1.32 -10.95 2.25
N LYS A 47 -2.34 -10.93 1.39
CA LYS A 47 -2.29 -10.06 0.22
C LYS A 47 -2.22 -8.62 0.65
N TYR A 48 -1.31 -7.87 0.07
CA TYR A 48 -1.25 -6.44 0.31
C TYR A 48 -0.68 -5.70 -0.90
N ILE A 49 -0.93 -4.40 -0.94
CA ILE A 49 -0.15 -3.47 -1.77
C ILE A 49 0.22 -2.24 -0.95
N GLY A 50 1.50 -1.87 -1.04
CA GLY A 50 2.14 -0.76 -0.36
C GLY A 50 2.65 0.27 -1.35
N PHE A 51 2.62 1.52 -0.92
CA PHE A 51 3.21 2.65 -1.61
C PHE A 51 4.09 3.39 -0.62
N SER A 52 5.31 3.73 -1.02
CA SER A 52 6.18 4.53 -0.17
C SER A 52 6.91 5.59 -0.97
N ALA A 53 7.14 6.75 -0.35
CA ALA A 53 8.01 7.78 -0.90
C ALA A 53 8.88 8.34 0.22
N CYS A 54 10.15 8.58 -0.11
CA CYS A 54 11.10 9.29 0.74
C CYS A 54 11.50 10.60 0.03
N TYR A 55 11.15 11.72 0.64
CA TYR A 55 11.43 13.08 0.17
C TYR A 55 12.73 13.65 0.74
N GLU A 56 13.46 12.88 1.56
CA GLU A 56 14.76 13.28 2.09
C GLU A 56 15.86 13.23 1.01
N PHE A 57 15.76 12.30 0.05
CA PHE A 57 16.80 12.08 -0.97
C PHE A 57 16.22 12.02 -2.39
N PRO A 58 16.60 12.95 -3.30
CA PRO A 58 16.23 12.86 -4.71
C PRO A 58 16.86 11.64 -5.42
N PRO A 59 16.20 11.05 -6.46
CA PRO A 59 14.92 11.46 -7.02
C PRO A 59 13.73 11.00 -6.18
N PHE A 60 12.77 11.91 -5.97
CA PHE A 60 11.53 11.61 -5.25
C PHE A 60 10.63 10.76 -6.13
N THR A 61 10.54 9.47 -5.82
CA THR A 61 9.69 8.53 -6.54
C THR A 61 8.87 7.73 -5.55
N THR A 62 7.62 7.45 -5.92
CA THR A 62 6.78 6.52 -5.19
C THR A 62 7.14 5.11 -5.66
N SER A 63 7.69 4.30 -4.76
CA SER A 63 7.87 2.87 -4.99
C SER A 63 6.59 2.13 -4.61
N VAL A 64 6.35 1.00 -5.29
CA VAL A 64 5.27 0.08 -4.99
C VAL A 64 5.84 -1.26 -4.56
N ASP A 65 5.32 -1.81 -3.48
CA ASP A 65 5.61 -3.15 -2.97
C ASP A 65 4.32 -3.92 -2.75
N TRP A 66 4.34 -5.25 -2.85
CA TRP A 66 3.14 -6.07 -2.72
C TRP A 66 3.46 -7.50 -2.29
N CYS A 67 2.45 -8.17 -1.74
CA CYS A 67 2.45 -9.62 -1.55
C CYS A 67 1.17 -10.21 -2.14
N ASP A 68 1.28 -11.35 -2.83
CA ASP A 68 0.13 -12.07 -3.40
C ASP A 68 -0.49 -13.12 -2.44
N GLY A 69 0.00 -13.15 -1.20
CA GLY A 69 -0.35 -14.14 -0.18
C GLY A 69 0.58 -15.35 -0.17
N GLU A 70 1.59 -15.39 -1.05
CA GLU A 70 2.62 -16.43 -1.07
C GLU A 70 4.03 -15.82 -1.18
N ASN A 71 4.21 -14.84 -2.06
CA ASN A 71 5.49 -14.20 -2.35
C ASN A 71 5.38 -12.68 -2.23
N ASP A 72 6.43 -12.06 -1.73
CA ASP A 72 6.66 -10.62 -1.72
C ASP A 72 7.47 -10.18 -2.95
N ASP A 73 7.16 -9.00 -3.47
CA ASP A 73 7.87 -8.34 -4.58
C ASP A 73 7.70 -6.81 -4.46
N GLY A 74 8.49 -6.02 -5.17
CA GLY A 74 8.39 -4.57 -5.07
C GLY A 74 9.46 -3.77 -5.80
N GLY A 75 9.46 -2.46 -5.55
CA GLY A 75 10.39 -1.52 -6.17
C GLY A 75 10.03 -1.10 -7.59
N GLU A 76 8.82 -1.44 -8.04
CA GLU A 76 8.33 -1.10 -9.37
C GLU A 76 7.65 0.26 -9.41
N LEU A 77 7.62 0.86 -10.61
CA LEU A 77 7.04 2.17 -10.84
C LEU A 77 5.59 2.09 -11.33
N ILE A 78 4.81 3.10 -10.95
CA ILE A 78 3.42 3.26 -11.34
C ILE A 78 3.34 3.72 -12.81
N LYS A 79 2.70 2.91 -13.65
CA LYS A 79 2.36 3.27 -15.03
C LYS A 79 1.00 3.97 -15.12
N LYS A 80 0.02 3.49 -14.36
CA LYS A 80 -1.32 4.08 -14.30
C LYS A 80 -1.97 3.79 -12.95
N ILE A 81 -2.62 4.79 -12.36
CA ILE A 81 -3.37 4.66 -11.12
C ILE A 81 -4.74 5.33 -11.23
N GLU A 82 -5.76 4.67 -10.72
CA GLU A 82 -7.12 5.20 -10.55
C GLU A 82 -7.55 4.94 -9.11
N LEU A 83 -7.96 5.99 -8.40
CA LEU A 83 -8.41 5.90 -7.02
C LEU A 83 -9.80 6.52 -6.86
N THR A 84 -10.69 5.77 -6.25
CA THR A 84 -12.04 6.18 -5.83
C THR A 84 -12.20 5.90 -4.34
N GLU A 85 -13.28 6.37 -3.72
CA GLU A 85 -13.54 6.20 -2.27
C GLU A 85 -13.59 4.73 -1.82
N THR A 86 -13.82 3.79 -2.74
CA THR A 86 -13.98 2.37 -2.41
C THR A 86 -13.09 1.43 -3.22
N ASN A 87 -12.29 1.95 -4.15
CA ASN A 87 -11.54 1.12 -5.08
C ASN A 87 -10.25 1.80 -5.57
N LEU A 88 -9.19 1.02 -5.62
CA LEU A 88 -7.90 1.33 -6.23
C LEU A 88 -7.68 0.41 -7.42
N LYS A 89 -7.33 0.98 -8.58
CA LYS A 89 -6.79 0.24 -9.72
C LYS A 89 -5.40 0.73 -10.04
N LEU A 90 -4.47 -0.20 -10.17
CA LEU A 90 -3.08 0.10 -10.45
C LEU A 90 -2.59 -0.76 -11.60
N VAL A 91 -1.78 -0.17 -12.47
CA VAL A 91 -0.94 -0.87 -13.44
C VAL A 91 0.48 -0.37 -13.26
N LEU A 92 1.43 -1.30 -13.14
CA LEU A 92 2.86 -1.03 -13.03
C LEU A 92 3.54 -1.06 -14.41
N GLU A 93 4.77 -0.57 -14.51
CA GLU A 93 5.54 -0.56 -15.75
C GLU A 93 5.83 -1.96 -16.30
N ASN A 94 6.01 -2.95 -15.43
CA ASN A 94 6.12 -4.36 -15.80
C ASN A 94 4.78 -5.02 -16.23
N ASN A 95 3.70 -4.23 -16.34
CA ASN A 95 2.32 -4.63 -16.67
C ASN A 95 1.63 -5.51 -15.62
N TYR A 96 2.15 -5.58 -14.39
CA TYR A 96 1.38 -6.12 -13.28
C TYR A 96 0.24 -5.18 -12.95
N SER A 97 -0.89 -5.75 -12.54
CA SER A 97 -2.10 -4.99 -12.29
C SER A 97 -2.79 -5.42 -11.01
N PHE A 98 -3.39 -4.45 -10.34
CA PHE A 98 -4.02 -4.62 -9.05
C PHE A 98 -5.40 -3.96 -9.07
N GLU A 99 -6.38 -4.64 -8.48
CA GLU A 99 -7.71 -4.09 -8.22
C GLU A 99 -8.07 -4.36 -6.75
N VAL A 100 -8.05 -3.31 -5.94
CA VAL A 100 -8.27 -3.42 -4.50
C VAL A 100 -9.55 -2.69 -4.13
N ASN A 101 -10.52 -3.43 -3.61
CA ASN A 101 -11.71 -2.83 -3.00
C ASN A 101 -11.42 -2.56 -1.54
N PHE A 102 -11.87 -1.43 -1.00
CA PHE A 102 -11.61 -1.10 0.40
C PHE A 102 -12.71 -0.22 0.97
N LYS A 103 -12.64 -0.02 2.30
CA LYS A 103 -13.39 1.01 3.01
C LYS A 103 -12.44 1.69 3.98
N THR A 104 -12.48 3.01 4.03
CA THR A 104 -11.71 3.81 4.99
C THR A 104 -12.50 5.07 5.34
N ASP A 105 -12.05 5.82 6.33
CA ASP A 105 -12.66 7.10 6.67
C ASP A 105 -12.22 8.22 5.71
N ASP A 106 -13.01 9.29 5.65
CA ASP A 106 -12.78 10.40 4.71
C ASP A 106 -11.41 11.06 4.91
N ILE A 107 -10.91 11.15 6.14
CA ILE A 107 -9.62 11.81 6.43
C ILE A 107 -8.49 10.96 5.83
N THR A 108 -8.49 9.66 6.11
CA THR A 108 -7.52 8.72 5.55
C THR A 108 -7.58 8.70 4.02
N PHE A 109 -8.78 8.65 3.44
CA PHE A 109 -8.96 8.70 1.99
C PHE A 109 -8.38 9.97 1.35
N GLN A 110 -8.66 11.15 1.91
CA GLN A 110 -8.14 12.41 1.35
C GLN A 110 -6.61 12.49 1.41
N LYS A 111 -5.99 11.95 2.47
CA LYS A 111 -4.53 11.88 2.58
C LYS A 111 -3.92 10.97 1.51
N ILE A 112 -4.46 9.76 1.36
CA ILE A 112 -4.03 8.81 0.33
C ILE A 112 -4.21 9.40 -1.07
N LYS A 113 -5.36 10.03 -1.32
CA LYS A 113 -5.65 10.69 -2.61
C LYS A 113 -4.65 11.81 -2.90
N SER A 114 -4.34 12.64 -1.91
CA SER A 114 -3.37 13.73 -2.05
C SER A 114 -1.97 13.18 -2.34
N PHE A 115 -1.56 12.10 -1.67
CA PHE A 115 -0.27 11.46 -1.91
C PHE A 115 -0.17 10.81 -3.29
N LEU A 116 -1.16 10.01 -3.68
CA LEU A 116 -1.09 9.19 -4.90
C LEU A 116 -1.45 9.96 -6.18
N LEU A 117 -2.30 10.98 -6.09
CA LEU A 117 -2.79 11.73 -7.26
C LEU A 117 -2.41 13.23 -7.23
N GLY A 118 -1.95 13.76 -6.11
CA GLY A 118 -1.72 15.20 -5.92
C GLY A 118 -0.47 15.75 -6.59
N ALA A 119 0.37 14.92 -7.23
CA ALA A 119 1.58 15.36 -7.93
C ALA A 119 1.32 16.12 -9.26
N ASN A 120 0.15 16.76 -9.43
CA ASN A 120 -0.20 17.60 -10.58
C ASN A 120 -0.96 18.88 -10.17
N SER A 121 -0.32 19.75 -9.39
CA SER A 121 -0.76 21.14 -9.24
C SER A 121 0.43 22.09 -9.22
#